data_AF-K9KDE9-F1
#
_entry.id   AF-K9KDE9-F1
#
_cell.length_a   1.000
_cell.length_b   1.000
_cell.length_c   1.000
_cell.angle_alpha   90.00
_cell.angle_beta   90.00
_cell.angle_gamma   90.00
#
_symmetry.space_group_name_H-M   'P 1'
#
loop_
_entity.id
_entity.type
_entity.pdbx_description
1 polymer ?
#
loop_
_entity_poly.entity_id
_entity_poly.type
_entity_poly.pdbx_seq_one_letter_code
_entity_poly.pdbx_strand_id
1 'polypeptide(L)'
;GVKSDFDFCQTAIKRIFKDLDFTGFLTVEYGTVLSSANSINWGRLLPQVVYHASAYLDLVSQGFISFGSPVDVCIPTGNLGNILAAVYAKMMGIPIRKFICASNQNHVLTDFIKTGHYDLRERKLAQTFSPSIDILKSSNLERHLHLMANKDGQLMTKLFNQLEEQHHFQIEKILVEKLQQDFVADWCSEGECLAAIHSTYNTSGYILDPHTAVAKVVADRMQDKTCPVIISSTAHYSKFAPAILQALKIKEINQTSSSQLYLLSSYNALPPPHEALLERTKQPEKVEYQVCAADVDVLKSHVEKLIQSQFM
;
A
#
# COMPACT_ATOMS: atom_id res chain seq x y z
N GLY A 1 -21.53 6.65 4.64
CA GLY A 1 -20.41 7.60 4.60
C GLY A 1 -20.45 8.52 5.81
N VAL A 2 -19.36 9.24 6.06
CA VAL A 2 -19.27 10.26 7.13
C VAL A 2 -19.01 11.60 6.46
N LYS A 3 -19.69 12.66 6.90
CA LYS A 3 -19.49 14.01 6.37
C LYS A 3 -18.22 14.65 6.95
N SER A 4 -17.08 14.02 6.73
CA SER A 4 -15.75 14.46 7.18
C SER A 4 -14.65 13.88 6.28
N ASP A 5 -13.40 14.21 6.61
CA ASP A 5 -12.22 13.63 5.96
C ASP A 5 -11.86 12.23 6.51
N PHE A 6 -10.84 11.63 5.90
CA PHE A 6 -10.34 10.30 6.27
C PHE A 6 -9.69 10.29 7.66
N ASP A 7 -9.04 11.38 8.07
CA ASP A 7 -8.34 11.47 9.36
C ASP A 7 -9.32 11.50 10.52
N PHE A 8 -10.44 12.21 10.37
CA PHE A 8 -11.56 12.13 11.29
C PHE A 8 -12.06 10.69 11.40
N CYS A 9 -12.31 10.02 10.27
CA CYS A 9 -12.81 8.63 10.27
C CYS A 9 -11.86 7.68 11.01
N GLN A 10 -10.55 7.79 10.78
CA GLN A 10 -9.55 6.98 11.49
C GLN A 10 -9.53 7.26 12.99
N THR A 11 -9.59 8.53 13.38
CA THR A 11 -9.56 8.96 14.78
C THR A 11 -10.83 8.51 15.51
N ALA A 12 -12.00 8.69 14.89
CA ALA A 12 -13.29 8.27 15.42
C ALA A 12 -13.33 6.76 15.67
N ILE A 13 -12.91 5.94 14.70
CA ILE A 13 -12.85 4.48 14.88
C ILE A 13 -11.91 4.11 16.04
N LYS A 14 -10.71 4.70 16.12
CA LYS A 14 -9.79 4.45 17.25
C LYS A 14 -10.41 4.80 18.60
N ARG A 15 -11.19 5.89 18.67
CA ARG A 15 -11.90 6.28 19.89
C ARG A 15 -12.99 5.26 20.26
N ILE A 16 -13.77 4.80 19.29
CA ILE A 16 -14.81 3.77 19.51
C ILE A 16 -14.17 2.47 20.02
N PHE A 17 -13.05 2.03 19.44
CA PHE A 17 -12.34 0.82 19.88
C PHE A 17 -11.74 0.92 21.29
N LYS A 18 -11.48 2.13 21.79
CA LYS A 18 -10.95 2.39 23.14
C LYS A 18 -12.05 2.66 24.18
N ASP A 19 -13.30 2.74 23.74
CA ASP A 19 -14.46 2.99 24.59
C ASP A 19 -14.89 1.66 25.25
N LEU A 20 -14.42 1.45 26.48
CA LEU A 20 -14.67 0.22 27.23
C LEU A 20 -16.15 0.03 27.58
N ASP A 21 -16.88 1.13 27.81
CA ASP A 21 -18.30 1.08 28.15
C ASP A 21 -19.10 0.62 26.92
N PHE A 22 -18.84 1.22 25.76
CA PHE A 22 -19.52 0.85 24.52
C PHE A 22 -19.16 -0.58 24.06
N THR A 23 -17.89 -0.96 24.12
CA THR A 23 -17.47 -2.32 23.74
C THR A 23 -17.99 -3.39 24.71
N GLY A 24 -18.06 -3.07 26.01
CA GLY A 24 -18.71 -3.91 27.02
C GLY A 24 -20.20 -4.09 26.76
N PHE A 25 -20.91 -3.00 26.46
CA PHE A 25 -22.32 -3.02 26.06
C PHE A 25 -22.57 -3.94 24.85
N LEU A 26 -21.78 -3.80 23.78
CA LEU A 26 -21.91 -4.65 22.59
C LEU A 26 -21.67 -6.14 22.87
N THR A 27 -20.81 -6.44 23.83
CA THR A 27 -20.51 -7.82 24.24
C THR A 27 -21.67 -8.42 25.04
N VAL A 28 -22.23 -7.66 25.98
CA VAL A 28 -23.30 -8.14 26.86
C VAL A 28 -24.64 -8.25 26.13
N GLU A 29 -25.03 -7.22 25.37
CA GLU A 29 -26.36 -7.18 24.73
C GLU A 29 -26.44 -8.03 23.47
N TYR A 30 -25.36 -8.07 22.67
CA TYR A 30 -25.37 -8.71 21.36
C TYR A 30 -24.42 -9.90 21.24
N GLY A 31 -23.61 -10.21 22.26
CA GLY A 31 -22.58 -11.24 22.16
C GLY A 31 -21.51 -10.94 21.11
N THR A 32 -21.27 -9.67 20.81
CA THR A 32 -20.36 -9.23 19.73
C THR A 32 -19.16 -8.45 20.24
N VAL A 33 -18.05 -8.52 19.50
CA VAL A 33 -16.84 -7.74 19.77
C VAL A 33 -16.41 -6.97 18.53
N LEU A 34 -15.95 -5.73 18.72
CA LEU A 34 -15.38 -4.96 17.62
C LEU A 34 -14.02 -5.52 17.23
N SER A 35 -13.81 -5.73 15.94
CA SER A 35 -12.55 -6.24 15.37
C SER A 35 -12.06 -5.36 14.23
N SER A 36 -10.73 -5.24 14.09
CA SER A 36 -10.09 -4.40 13.08
C SER A 36 -9.45 -5.25 11.98
N ALA A 37 -9.74 -4.91 10.72
CA ALA A 37 -9.09 -5.47 9.53
C ALA A 37 -7.88 -4.64 9.04
N ASN A 38 -7.26 -3.85 9.93
CA ASN A 38 -6.18 -2.93 9.55
C ASN A 38 -4.87 -3.64 9.17
N SER A 39 -3.96 -2.91 8.52
CA SER A 39 -2.67 -3.40 7.99
C SER A 39 -1.70 -3.94 9.04
N ILE A 40 -2.02 -3.78 10.31
CA ILE A 40 -1.28 -4.34 11.44
C ILE A 40 -1.68 -5.81 11.68
N ASN A 41 -2.84 -6.28 11.21
CA ASN A 41 -3.25 -7.67 11.46
C ASN A 41 -2.28 -8.69 10.81
N TRP A 42 -1.79 -9.65 11.60
CA TRP A 42 -0.86 -10.69 11.11
C TRP A 42 -1.46 -11.57 10.00
N GLY A 43 -2.78 -11.79 10.05
CA GLY A 43 -3.54 -12.49 9.02
C GLY A 43 -3.54 -11.78 7.66
N ARG A 44 -3.20 -10.49 7.58
CA ARG A 44 -2.94 -9.81 6.30
C ARG A 44 -1.53 -10.03 5.77
N LEU A 45 -0.56 -10.25 6.65
CA LEU A 45 0.85 -10.32 6.28
C LEU A 45 1.23 -11.71 5.78
N LEU A 46 0.69 -12.76 6.42
CA LEU A 46 1.00 -14.14 6.07
C LEU A 46 0.63 -14.51 4.61
N PRO A 47 -0.57 -14.18 4.09
CA PRO A 47 -0.90 -14.47 2.69
C PRO A 47 0.00 -13.74 1.69
N GLN A 48 0.55 -12.58 2.08
CA GLN A 48 1.46 -11.81 1.22
C GLN A 48 2.80 -12.53 1.00
N VAL A 49 3.23 -13.36 1.95
CA VAL A 49 4.47 -14.16 1.81
C VAL A 49 4.34 -15.15 0.64
N VAL A 50 3.13 -15.69 0.45
CA VAL A 50 2.86 -16.75 -0.53
C VAL A 50 3.11 -16.28 -1.95
N TYR A 51 2.69 -15.07 -2.34
CA TYR A 51 2.89 -14.62 -3.73
C TYR A 51 4.34 -14.27 -4.05
N HIS A 52 5.18 -13.95 -3.05
CA HIS A 52 6.62 -13.76 -3.28
C HIS A 52 7.29 -15.10 -3.60
N ALA A 53 6.91 -16.16 -2.88
CA ALA A 53 7.35 -17.51 -3.19
C ALA A 53 6.79 -17.99 -4.54
N SER A 54 5.51 -17.76 -4.81
CA SER A 54 4.87 -18.11 -6.10
C SER A 54 5.57 -17.43 -7.27
N ALA A 55 5.77 -16.10 -7.22
CA ALA A 55 6.39 -15.36 -8.31
C ALA A 55 7.82 -15.85 -8.60
N TYR A 56 8.57 -16.21 -7.56
CA TYR A 56 9.89 -16.83 -7.73
C TYR A 56 9.79 -18.19 -8.45
N LEU A 57 8.90 -19.06 -8.00
CA LEU A 57 8.69 -20.38 -8.59
C LEU A 57 8.15 -20.29 -10.02
N ASP A 58 7.34 -19.29 -10.33
CA ASP A 58 6.84 -19.03 -11.67
C ASP A 58 8.00 -18.71 -12.62
N LEU A 59 8.96 -17.86 -12.23
CA LEU A 59 10.16 -17.59 -13.03
C LEU A 59 11.03 -18.84 -13.24
N VAL A 60 11.16 -19.70 -12.22
CA VAL A 60 11.87 -20.98 -12.35
C VAL A 60 11.13 -21.90 -13.33
N SER A 61 9.82 -22.06 -13.18
CA SER A 61 9.00 -22.94 -14.00
C SER A 61 8.97 -22.54 -15.48
N GLN A 62 9.03 -21.23 -15.74
CA GLN A 62 9.07 -20.66 -17.09
C GLN A 62 10.49 -20.65 -17.69
N GLY A 63 11.50 -21.12 -16.95
CA GLY A 63 12.88 -21.19 -17.42
C GLY A 63 13.61 -19.84 -17.50
N PHE A 64 13.05 -18.78 -16.91
CA PHE A 64 13.72 -17.46 -16.86
C PHE A 64 14.93 -17.47 -15.92
N ILE A 65 14.88 -18.29 -14.88
CA ILE A 65 15.99 -18.50 -13.93
C ILE A 65 16.10 -19.98 -13.54
N SER A 66 17.26 -20.38 -13.02
CA SER A 66 17.41 -21.69 -12.38
C SER A 66 16.94 -21.64 -10.92
N PHE A 67 16.48 -22.77 -10.39
CA PHE A 67 16.19 -22.87 -8.97
C PHE A 67 17.46 -22.56 -8.13
N GLY A 68 17.32 -21.72 -7.12
CA GLY A 68 18.42 -21.17 -6.32
C GLY A 68 19.05 -19.89 -6.89
N SER A 69 18.76 -19.49 -8.14
CA SER A 69 19.23 -18.20 -8.67
C SER A 69 18.58 -17.03 -7.92
N PRO A 70 19.33 -15.95 -7.65
CA PRO A 70 18.79 -14.79 -6.95
C PRO A 70 17.79 -14.01 -7.82
N VAL A 71 16.85 -13.34 -7.15
CA VAL A 71 15.96 -12.31 -7.74
C VAL A 71 15.96 -11.05 -6.88
N ASP A 72 15.75 -9.90 -7.49
CA ASP A 72 15.41 -8.68 -6.77
C ASP A 72 13.89 -8.47 -6.81
N VAL A 73 13.33 -7.82 -5.79
CA VAL A 73 11.89 -7.51 -5.75
C VAL A 73 11.69 -6.01 -5.58
N CYS A 74 10.94 -5.39 -6.49
CA CYS A 74 10.57 -3.98 -6.43
C CYS A 74 9.10 -3.81 -6.07
N ILE A 75 8.85 -3.07 -4.99
CA ILE A 75 7.54 -2.98 -4.37
C ILE A 75 7.18 -1.50 -4.18
N PRO A 76 6.08 -1.02 -4.80
CA PRO A 76 5.55 0.30 -4.50
C PRO A 76 5.04 0.30 -3.05
N THR A 77 5.62 1.15 -2.21
CA THR A 77 5.55 0.97 -0.76
C THR A 77 5.03 2.20 -0.06
N GLY A 78 4.00 2.00 0.78
CA GLY A 78 3.62 2.95 1.82
C GLY A 78 3.81 2.34 3.21
N ASN A 79 2.92 1.42 3.61
CA ASN A 79 2.92 0.85 4.97
C ASN A 79 3.96 -0.27 5.25
N LEU A 80 4.91 -0.52 4.32
CA LEU A 80 5.97 -1.56 4.38
C LEU A 80 5.51 -3.03 4.50
N GLY A 81 4.20 -3.31 4.60
CA GLY A 81 3.71 -4.69 4.79
C GLY A 81 4.10 -5.67 3.67
N ASN A 82 4.01 -5.25 2.40
CA ASN A 82 4.36 -6.11 1.28
C ASN A 82 5.88 -6.41 1.23
N ILE A 83 6.74 -5.41 1.46
CA ILE A 83 8.19 -5.63 1.58
C ILE A 83 8.50 -6.54 2.77
N LEU A 84 7.85 -6.33 3.91
CA LEU A 84 8.04 -7.19 5.09
C LEU A 84 7.64 -8.64 4.80
N ALA A 85 6.60 -8.87 4.00
CA ALA A 85 6.25 -10.21 3.55
C ALA A 85 7.34 -10.83 2.65
N ALA A 86 7.98 -10.03 1.79
CA ALA A 86 9.13 -10.47 1.00
C ALA A 86 10.33 -10.83 1.90
N VAL A 87 10.57 -10.05 2.96
CA VAL A 87 11.59 -10.37 3.98
C VAL A 87 11.32 -11.73 4.61
N TYR A 88 10.07 -12.03 4.97
CA TYR A 88 9.74 -13.36 5.47
C TYR A 88 9.92 -14.46 4.43
N ALA A 89 9.56 -14.23 3.17
CA ALA A 89 9.83 -15.19 2.09
C ALA A 89 11.33 -15.49 1.96
N LYS A 90 12.19 -14.46 2.06
CA LYS A 90 13.66 -14.62 2.10
C LYS A 90 14.11 -15.43 3.31
N MET A 91 13.61 -15.11 4.50
CA MET A 91 13.90 -15.87 5.73
C MET A 91 13.45 -17.34 5.65
N MET A 92 12.43 -17.64 4.83
CA MET A 92 11.94 -18.99 4.55
C MET A 92 12.74 -19.71 3.44
N GLY A 93 13.74 -19.06 2.84
CA GLY A 93 14.67 -19.68 1.88
C GLY A 93 14.47 -19.28 0.42
N ILE A 94 13.52 -18.39 0.09
CA ILE A 94 13.42 -17.84 -1.27
C ILE A 94 14.64 -16.94 -1.52
N PRO A 95 15.40 -17.11 -2.62
CA PRO A 95 16.66 -16.41 -2.83
C PRO A 95 16.44 -14.96 -3.33
N ILE A 96 15.88 -14.11 -2.47
CA ILE A 96 15.72 -12.68 -2.73
C ILE A 96 17.02 -11.96 -2.37
N ARG A 97 17.66 -11.33 -3.36
CA ARG A 97 18.92 -10.59 -3.20
C ARG A 97 18.65 -9.19 -2.65
N LYS A 98 17.90 -8.34 -3.37
CA LYS A 98 17.54 -6.99 -2.92
C LYS A 98 16.03 -6.79 -2.77
N PHE A 99 15.66 -6.02 -1.75
CA PHE A 99 14.34 -5.41 -1.60
C PHE A 99 14.42 -3.96 -2.07
N ILE A 100 13.75 -3.64 -3.17
CA ILE A 100 13.71 -2.30 -3.75
C ILE A 100 12.41 -1.60 -3.27
N CYS A 101 12.57 -0.63 -2.39
CA CYS A 101 11.48 0.20 -1.87
C CYS A 101 11.22 1.38 -2.82
N ALA A 102 10.08 1.34 -3.51
CA ALA A 102 9.67 2.41 -4.41
C ALA A 102 8.61 3.30 -3.75
N SER A 103 8.99 4.52 -3.40
CA SER A 103 8.07 5.53 -2.86
C SER A 103 7.56 6.46 -3.98
N ASN A 104 6.44 7.12 -3.76
CA ASN A 104 6.06 8.30 -4.56
C ASN A 104 6.65 9.58 -3.90
N GLN A 105 6.05 10.75 -4.11
CA GLN A 105 6.46 11.99 -3.44
C GLN A 105 6.51 11.90 -1.90
N ASN A 106 5.75 10.98 -1.29
CA ASN A 106 5.79 10.69 0.15
C ASN A 106 6.94 9.73 0.48
N HIS A 107 8.17 10.19 0.32
CA HIS A 107 9.38 9.35 0.31
C HIS A 107 10.12 9.23 1.66
N VAL A 108 9.39 9.26 2.78
CA VAL A 108 9.98 9.11 4.13
C VAL A 108 10.75 7.79 4.29
N LEU A 109 10.25 6.70 3.71
CA LEU A 109 10.93 5.40 3.74
C LEU A 109 12.19 5.39 2.90
N THR A 110 12.20 6.11 1.77
CA THR A 110 13.39 6.26 0.94
C THR A 110 14.50 6.96 1.71
N ASP A 111 14.17 8.06 2.40
CA ASP A 111 15.14 8.81 3.19
C ASP A 111 15.61 7.99 4.41
N PHE A 112 14.69 7.29 5.07
CA PHE A 112 15.01 6.37 6.16
C PHE A 112 15.97 5.25 5.73
N ILE A 113 15.72 4.60 4.59
CA ILE A 113 16.61 3.53 4.09
C ILE A 113 18.00 4.08 3.73
N LYS A 114 18.06 5.30 3.18
CA LYS A 114 19.33 5.95 2.80
C LYS A 114 20.14 6.46 4.00
N THR A 115 19.48 6.90 5.08
CA THR A 115 20.14 7.67 6.16
C THR A 115 20.00 7.07 7.57
N GLY A 116 19.01 6.20 7.79
CA GLY A 116 18.57 5.76 9.11
C GLY A 116 17.71 6.78 9.87
N HIS A 117 17.45 7.96 9.29
CA HIS A 117 16.63 8.99 9.91
C HIS A 117 15.18 8.85 9.46
N TYR A 118 14.28 8.57 10.40
CA TYR A 118 12.85 8.64 10.16
C TYR A 118 12.34 9.99 10.66
N ASP A 119 12.13 10.95 9.76
CA ASP A 119 11.80 12.34 10.12
C ASP A 119 10.48 12.81 9.50
N LEU A 120 9.53 13.23 10.33
CA LEU A 120 8.22 13.73 9.92
C LEU A 120 8.03 15.23 10.15
N ARG A 121 8.98 15.93 10.79
CA ARG A 121 8.79 17.30 11.30
C ARG A 121 8.37 18.31 10.22
N GLU A 122 9.01 18.24 9.06
CA GLU A 122 8.76 19.16 7.94
C GLU A 122 7.94 18.51 6.80
N ARG A 123 7.40 17.31 7.03
CA ARG A 123 6.69 16.57 5.98
C ARG A 123 5.20 16.84 6.03
N LYS A 124 4.65 17.19 4.87
CA LYS A 124 3.21 17.23 4.63
C LYS A 124 2.84 16.11 3.68
N LEU A 125 1.69 15.48 3.92
CA LEU A 125 1.19 14.42 3.06
C LEU A 125 0.87 15.03 1.68
N ALA A 126 1.57 14.60 0.64
CA ALA A 126 1.26 14.97 -0.73
C ALA A 126 0.21 14.00 -1.29
N GLN A 127 -0.86 14.53 -1.88
CA GLN A 127 -1.82 13.72 -2.64
C GLN A 127 -1.23 13.43 -4.02
N THR A 128 -1.18 12.14 -4.39
CA THR A 128 -0.58 11.70 -5.65
C THR A 128 -1.53 10.85 -6.48
N PHE A 129 -1.12 10.48 -7.70
CA PHE A 129 -1.81 9.49 -8.54
C PHE A 129 -1.74 8.07 -7.96
N SER A 130 -0.89 7.84 -6.96
CA SER A 130 -0.72 6.55 -6.27
C SER A 130 -1.18 6.64 -4.80
N PRO A 131 -2.46 6.94 -4.54
CA PRO A 131 -2.95 7.34 -3.21
C PRO A 131 -2.82 6.24 -2.16
N SER A 132 -2.70 4.97 -2.55
CA SER A 132 -2.59 3.86 -1.59
C SER A 132 -1.21 3.80 -0.91
N ILE A 133 -0.23 4.54 -1.45
CA ILE A 133 1.12 4.68 -0.87
C ILE A 133 1.43 6.12 -0.45
N ASP A 134 0.43 7.01 -0.43
CA ASP A 134 0.52 8.33 0.22
C ASP A 134 0.53 8.13 1.74
N ILE A 135 1.70 7.85 2.30
CA ILE A 135 1.87 7.50 3.72
C ILE A 135 3.10 8.20 4.31
N LEU A 136 2.90 8.93 5.40
CA LEU A 136 3.98 9.48 6.21
C LEU A 136 4.43 8.54 7.34
N LYS A 137 3.53 7.74 7.91
CA LYS A 137 3.84 6.83 9.01
C LYS A 137 3.64 5.38 8.60
N SER A 138 4.74 4.68 8.38
CA SER A 138 4.72 3.30 7.91
C SER A 138 4.48 2.31 9.06
N SER A 139 3.27 1.74 9.12
CA SER A 139 2.84 0.89 10.25
C SER A 139 3.60 -0.44 10.41
N ASN A 140 4.22 -0.99 9.35
CA ASN A 140 5.01 -2.23 9.47
C ASN A 140 6.53 -1.97 9.62
N LEU A 141 6.97 -0.72 9.66
CA LEU A 141 8.39 -0.42 9.89
C LEU A 141 8.86 -0.94 11.25
N GLU A 142 8.04 -0.80 12.29
CA GLU A 142 8.33 -1.29 13.64
C GLU A 142 8.71 -2.78 13.63
N ARG A 143 7.94 -3.61 12.93
CA ARG A 143 8.19 -5.05 12.83
C ARG A 143 9.52 -5.36 12.16
N HIS A 144 9.83 -4.65 11.08
CA HIS A 144 11.08 -4.84 10.39
C HIS A 144 12.27 -4.45 11.27
N LEU A 145 12.19 -3.29 11.93
CA LEU A 145 13.23 -2.83 12.85
C LEU A 145 13.41 -3.76 14.04
N HIS A 146 12.32 -4.28 14.60
CA HIS A 146 12.36 -5.28 15.66
C HIS A 146 13.11 -6.54 15.21
N LEU A 147 12.84 -7.07 14.01
CA LEU A 147 13.58 -8.22 13.48
C LEU A 147 15.07 -7.91 13.28
N MET A 148 15.38 -6.75 12.74
CA MET A 148 16.75 -6.31 12.50
C MET A 148 17.54 -6.08 13.79
N ALA A 149 16.90 -5.53 14.81
CA ALA A 149 17.47 -5.24 16.12
C ALA A 149 17.43 -6.45 17.07
N ASN A 150 17.50 -7.67 16.52
CA ASN A 150 17.50 -8.92 17.29
C ASN A 150 16.35 -9.05 18.30
N LYS A 151 15.17 -8.53 17.92
CA LYS A 151 13.94 -8.55 18.73
C LYS A 151 14.01 -7.70 20.01
N ASP A 152 14.77 -6.60 19.97
CA ASP A 152 14.84 -5.64 21.06
C ASP A 152 13.57 -4.78 21.15
N GLY A 153 12.63 -5.19 22.01
CA GLY A 153 11.39 -4.45 22.27
C GLY A 153 11.59 -3.14 23.04
N GLN A 154 12.67 -3.01 23.83
CA GLN A 154 12.95 -1.76 24.57
C GLN A 154 13.40 -0.67 23.60
N LEU A 155 14.25 -1.04 22.64
CA LEU A 155 14.64 -0.14 21.57
C LEU A 155 13.43 0.31 20.74
N MET A 156 12.52 -0.60 20.37
CA MET A 156 11.31 -0.23 19.62
C MET A 156 10.45 0.75 20.41
N THR A 157 10.22 0.48 21.70
CA THR A 157 9.47 1.38 22.59
C THR A 157 10.11 2.78 22.60
N LYS A 158 11.44 2.86 22.77
CA LYS A 158 12.17 4.13 22.76
C LYS A 158 12.00 4.89 21.44
N LEU A 159 12.26 4.24 20.31
CA LEU A 159 12.21 4.88 18.98
C LEU A 159 10.80 5.35 18.61
N PHE A 160 9.78 4.54 18.90
CA PHE A 160 8.41 4.89 18.56
C PHE A 160 7.82 5.92 19.53
N ASN A 161 8.23 5.95 20.81
CA ASN A 161 7.91 7.07 21.70
C ASN A 161 8.53 8.38 21.20
N GLN A 162 9.80 8.36 20.77
CA GLN A 162 10.44 9.52 20.12
C GLN A 162 9.68 9.97 18.87
N LEU A 163 9.18 9.03 18.07
CA LEU A 163 8.37 9.36 16.90
C LEU A 163 7.05 10.06 17.27
N GLU A 164 6.36 9.62 18.33
CA GLU A 164 5.12 10.27 18.77
C GLU A 164 5.38 11.65 19.37
N GLU A 165 6.42 11.79 20.19
CA GLU A 165 6.69 13.01 20.96
C GLU A 165 7.45 14.07 20.16
N GLN A 166 8.40 13.64 19.33
CA GLN A 166 9.36 14.52 18.64
C GLN A 166 9.19 14.51 17.12
N HIS A 167 8.29 13.66 16.60
CA HIS A 167 8.06 13.47 15.17
C HIS A 167 9.28 12.98 14.38
N HIS A 168 10.32 12.47 15.04
CA HIS A 168 11.43 11.81 14.38
C HIS A 168 12.19 10.84 15.29
N PHE A 169 12.96 9.93 14.69
CA PHE A 169 14.00 9.16 15.36
C PHE A 169 15.15 8.84 14.39
N GLN A 170 16.28 8.42 14.94
CA GLN A 170 17.44 7.95 14.18
C GLN A 170 17.86 6.60 14.71
N ILE A 171 18.08 5.62 13.83
CA ILE A 171 18.69 4.34 14.21
C ILE A 171 20.21 4.42 14.17
N GLU A 172 20.86 3.58 14.98
CA GLU A 172 22.32 3.50 15.04
C GLU A 172 22.91 3.06 13.69
N LYS A 173 24.13 3.53 13.41
CA LYS A 173 24.85 3.25 12.16
C LYS A 173 24.92 1.75 11.82
N ILE A 174 25.11 0.90 12.82
CA ILE A 174 25.16 -0.56 12.64
C ILE A 174 23.83 -1.13 12.10
N LEU A 175 22.69 -0.58 12.52
CA LEU A 175 21.38 -0.95 12.01
C LEU A 175 21.14 -0.39 10.61
N VAL A 176 21.67 0.81 10.31
CA VAL A 176 21.62 1.38 8.95
C VAL A 176 22.42 0.49 7.98
N GLU A 177 23.63 0.09 8.34
CA GLU A 177 24.45 -0.80 7.54
C GLU A 177 23.75 -2.15 7.31
N LYS A 178 23.15 -2.74 8.35
CA LYS A 178 22.34 -3.96 8.24
C LYS A 178 21.12 -3.77 7.33
N LEU A 179 20.49 -2.59 7.33
CA LEU A 179 19.35 -2.28 6.47
C LEU A 179 19.79 -2.29 5.00
N GLN A 180 20.88 -1.58 4.73
CA GLN A 180 21.40 -1.33 3.38
C GLN A 180 22.07 -2.56 2.74
N GLN A 181 22.37 -3.61 3.51
CA GLN A 181 22.81 -4.90 2.98
C GLN A 181 21.79 -5.48 1.99
N ASP A 182 20.50 -5.38 2.33
CA ASP A 182 19.42 -6.00 1.56
C ASP A 182 18.46 -4.98 0.93
N PHE A 183 18.34 -3.79 1.51
CA PHE A 183 17.39 -2.78 1.05
C PHE A 183 18.07 -1.72 0.20
N VAL A 184 17.42 -1.38 -0.91
CA VAL A 184 17.67 -0.16 -1.68
C VAL A 184 16.36 0.58 -1.85
N ALA A 185 16.41 1.90 -2.01
CA ALA A 185 15.20 2.69 -2.11
C ALA A 185 15.38 3.89 -3.03
N ASP A 186 14.31 4.22 -3.75
CA ASP A 186 14.19 5.49 -4.46
C ASP A 186 12.75 5.98 -4.46
N TRP A 187 12.51 7.12 -5.11
CA TRP A 187 11.17 7.65 -5.24
C TRP A 187 10.87 8.16 -6.64
N CYS A 188 9.60 8.15 -7.02
CA CYS A 188 9.10 8.58 -8.31
C CYS A 188 8.29 9.86 -8.16
N SER A 189 8.58 10.86 -9.00
CA SER A 189 7.73 12.04 -9.13
C SER A 189 6.47 11.74 -9.96
N GLU A 190 5.47 12.63 -9.89
CA GLU A 190 4.22 12.47 -10.64
C GLU A 190 4.45 12.54 -12.16
N GLY A 191 5.37 13.42 -12.59
CA GLY A 191 5.74 13.53 -14.00
C GLY A 191 6.37 12.24 -14.53
N GLU A 192 7.27 11.64 -13.76
CA GLU A 192 7.90 10.35 -14.10
C GLU A 192 6.88 9.21 -14.08
N CYS A 193 5.95 9.20 -13.13
CA CYS A 193 4.88 8.22 -13.05
C CYS A 193 4.02 8.25 -14.32
N LEU A 194 3.52 9.42 -14.71
CA LEU A 194 2.73 9.57 -15.93
C LEU A 194 3.53 9.23 -17.20
N ALA A 195 4.80 9.64 -17.25
CA ALA A 195 5.69 9.33 -18.37
C ALA A 195 5.94 7.82 -18.52
N ALA A 196 6.08 7.09 -17.41
CA ALA A 196 6.28 5.65 -17.41
C ALA A 196 5.03 4.88 -17.86
N ILE A 197 3.84 5.32 -17.46
CA ILE A 197 2.57 4.75 -17.96
C ILE A 197 2.49 4.96 -19.48
N HIS A 198 2.71 6.18 -19.96
CA HIS A 198 2.65 6.53 -21.37
C HIS A 198 3.68 5.77 -22.21
N SER A 199 4.93 5.71 -21.76
CA SER A 199 5.99 5.00 -22.50
C SER A 199 5.74 3.50 -22.56
N THR A 200 5.34 2.88 -21.44
CA THR A 200 5.06 1.43 -21.39
C THR A 200 3.90 1.06 -22.31
N TYR A 201 2.83 1.86 -22.31
CA TYR A 201 1.70 1.65 -23.21
C TYR A 201 2.11 1.76 -24.69
N ASN A 202 2.86 2.80 -25.06
CA ASN A 202 3.28 2.98 -26.45
C ASN A 202 4.25 1.90 -26.94
N THR A 203 5.07 1.34 -26.04
CA THR A 203 6.05 0.30 -26.41
C THR A 203 5.43 -1.10 -26.47
N SER A 204 4.46 -1.42 -25.62
CA SER A 204 4.00 -2.80 -25.42
C SER A 204 2.49 -3.00 -25.45
N GLY A 205 1.71 -1.92 -25.51
CA GLY A 205 0.27 -1.96 -25.26
C GLY A 205 -0.09 -2.17 -23.78
N TYR A 206 0.88 -2.38 -22.89
CA TYR A 206 0.62 -2.61 -21.48
C TYR A 206 0.40 -1.30 -20.71
N ILE A 207 -0.71 -1.21 -19.96
CA ILE A 207 -1.01 -0.08 -19.08
C ILE A 207 -0.67 -0.45 -17.64
N LEU A 208 0.28 0.28 -17.08
CA LEU A 208 0.59 0.24 -15.65
C LEU A 208 -0.46 1.07 -14.89
N ASP A 209 -0.92 0.56 -13.75
CA ASP A 209 -1.54 1.46 -12.77
C ASP A 209 -0.46 2.39 -12.16
N PRO A 210 -0.84 3.54 -11.59
CA PRO A 210 0.13 4.49 -11.04
C PRO A 210 1.08 3.91 -9.98
N HIS A 211 0.61 2.97 -9.15
CA HIS A 211 1.46 2.34 -8.14
C HIS A 211 2.51 1.43 -8.81
N THR A 212 2.10 0.62 -9.78
CA THR A 212 3.05 -0.18 -10.57
C THR A 212 4.02 0.71 -11.35
N ALA A 213 3.57 1.86 -11.87
CA ALA A 213 4.43 2.81 -12.56
C ALA A 213 5.52 3.40 -11.65
N VAL A 214 5.19 3.76 -10.41
CA VAL A 214 6.18 4.17 -9.39
C VAL A 214 7.26 3.08 -9.21
N ALA A 215 6.84 1.83 -9.06
CA ALA A 215 7.77 0.72 -8.91
C ALA A 215 8.61 0.46 -10.17
N LYS A 216 8.02 0.60 -11.36
CA LYS A 216 8.73 0.48 -12.64
C LYS A 216 9.82 1.51 -12.78
N VAL A 217 9.52 2.79 -12.51
CA VAL A 217 10.49 3.89 -12.57
C VAL A 217 11.67 3.62 -11.63
N VAL A 218 11.38 3.27 -10.38
CA VAL A 218 12.43 3.00 -9.39
C VAL A 218 13.24 1.75 -9.75
N ALA A 219 12.57 0.67 -10.20
CA ALA A 219 13.24 -0.55 -10.65
C ALA A 219 14.19 -0.27 -11.83
N ASP A 220 13.77 0.53 -12.81
CA ASP A 220 14.59 0.87 -13.98
C ASP A 220 15.84 1.67 -13.61
N ARG A 221 15.76 2.55 -12.60
CA ARG A 221 16.93 3.29 -12.11
C ARG A 221 17.88 2.42 -11.29
N MET A 222 17.34 1.47 -10.55
CA MET A 222 18.09 0.68 -9.56
C MET A 222 18.60 -0.66 -10.08
N GLN A 223 18.05 -1.17 -11.19
CA GLN A 223 18.52 -2.42 -11.77
C GLN A 223 19.96 -2.29 -12.27
N ASP A 224 20.79 -3.29 -11.95
CA ASP A 224 22.17 -3.40 -12.42
C ASP A 224 22.33 -4.39 -13.59
N LYS A 225 21.21 -4.94 -14.08
CA LYS A 225 21.11 -5.99 -15.11
C LYS A 225 21.79 -7.32 -14.77
N THR A 226 22.26 -7.50 -13.54
CA THR A 226 22.89 -8.75 -13.07
C THR A 226 21.88 -9.71 -12.44
N CYS A 227 20.70 -9.22 -12.08
CA CYS A 227 19.65 -9.96 -11.40
C CYS A 227 18.27 -9.58 -11.98
N PRO A 228 17.39 -10.55 -12.28
CA PRO A 228 16.02 -10.26 -12.67
C PRO A 228 15.27 -9.53 -11.54
N VAL A 229 14.44 -8.56 -11.91
CA VAL A 229 13.62 -7.79 -10.97
C VAL A 229 12.15 -8.16 -11.12
N ILE A 230 11.54 -8.65 -10.04
CA ILE A 230 10.09 -8.85 -9.95
C ILE A 230 9.47 -7.54 -9.47
N ILE A 231 8.60 -6.93 -10.28
CA ILE A 231 7.83 -5.75 -9.88
C ILE A 231 6.46 -6.21 -9.35
N SER A 232 6.13 -5.83 -8.12
CA SER A 232 4.79 -6.05 -7.57
C SER A 232 3.79 -5.09 -8.22
N SER A 233 2.98 -5.58 -9.15
CA SER A 233 1.85 -4.83 -9.69
C SER A 233 0.66 -4.90 -8.73
N THR A 234 0.44 -3.83 -7.96
CA THR A 234 -0.43 -3.86 -6.78
C THR A 234 -1.89 -3.51 -7.07
N ALA A 235 -2.19 -3.05 -8.27
CA ALA A 235 -3.56 -2.76 -8.68
C ALA A 235 -3.76 -2.87 -10.19
N HIS A 236 -5.02 -3.09 -10.59
CA HIS A 236 -5.43 -2.95 -11.98
C HIS A 236 -5.59 -1.47 -12.34
N TYR A 237 -5.11 -1.05 -13.51
CA TYR A 237 -5.14 0.35 -13.96
C TYR A 237 -6.56 0.95 -14.02
N SER A 238 -7.58 0.11 -14.28
CA SER A 238 -9.00 0.48 -14.25
C SER A 238 -9.45 1.13 -12.94
N LYS A 239 -8.76 0.88 -11.82
CA LYS A 239 -9.07 1.51 -10.52
C LYS A 239 -8.66 2.99 -10.46
N PHE A 240 -7.80 3.44 -11.36
CA PHE A 240 -7.19 4.77 -11.35
C PHE A 240 -7.38 5.48 -12.69
N ALA A 241 -8.57 5.35 -13.27
CA ALA A 241 -8.89 5.85 -14.60
C ALA A 241 -8.47 7.32 -14.85
N PRO A 242 -8.68 8.29 -13.92
CA PRO A 242 -8.23 9.66 -14.13
C PRO A 242 -6.73 9.78 -14.43
N ALA A 243 -5.89 9.08 -13.66
CA ALA A 243 -4.44 9.12 -13.84
C ALA A 243 -4.02 8.48 -15.18
N ILE A 244 -4.70 7.40 -15.58
CA ILE A 244 -4.44 6.74 -16.86
C ILE A 244 -4.83 7.64 -18.04
N LEU A 245 -6.01 8.25 -18.01
CA LEU A 245 -6.45 9.18 -19.05
C LEU A 245 -5.48 10.35 -19.21
N GLN A 246 -4.99 10.89 -18.09
CA GLN A 246 -4.00 11.95 -18.08
C GLN A 246 -2.65 11.49 -18.66
N ALA A 247 -2.16 10.30 -18.28
CA ALA A 247 -0.92 9.74 -18.81
C ALA A 247 -1.01 9.52 -20.34
N LEU A 248 -2.16 9.04 -20.82
CA LEU A 248 -2.43 8.81 -22.24
C LEU A 248 -2.80 10.09 -23.01
N LYS A 249 -2.79 11.26 -22.35
CA LYS A 249 -3.07 12.58 -22.94
C LYS A 249 -4.46 12.67 -23.60
N ILE A 250 -5.43 11.99 -23.02
CA ILE A 250 -6.81 11.99 -23.49
C ILE A 250 -7.50 13.26 -22.97
N LYS A 251 -7.94 14.14 -23.88
CA LYS A 251 -8.40 15.51 -23.55
C LYS A 251 -9.83 15.58 -23.01
N GLU A 252 -10.68 14.59 -23.29
CA GLU A 252 -12.05 14.55 -22.81
C GLU A 252 -12.10 14.06 -21.36
N ILE A 253 -11.92 14.99 -20.41
CA ILE A 253 -12.00 14.68 -18.99
C ILE A 253 -13.07 15.58 -18.38
N ASN A 254 -14.32 15.14 -18.46
CA ASN A 254 -15.38 15.49 -17.50
C ASN A 254 -16.67 14.75 -17.83
N GLN A 255 -16.66 13.46 -17.55
CA GLN A 255 -17.83 12.62 -17.40
C GLN A 255 -17.45 11.63 -16.28
N THR A 256 -18.39 11.26 -15.42
CA THR A 256 -18.27 10.34 -14.26
C THR A 256 -17.18 9.23 -14.28
N SER A 257 -16.82 8.66 -13.14
CA SER A 257 -15.90 7.51 -13.07
C SER A 257 -16.30 6.35 -13.99
N SER A 258 -17.59 6.12 -14.19
CA SER A 258 -18.13 5.11 -15.12
C SER A 258 -17.77 5.40 -16.58
N SER A 259 -17.96 6.64 -17.04
CA SER A 259 -17.60 7.05 -18.41
C SER A 259 -16.10 7.06 -18.64
N GLN A 260 -15.29 7.39 -17.64
CA GLN A 260 -13.83 7.30 -17.75
C GLN A 260 -13.38 5.85 -17.96
N LEU A 261 -13.97 4.91 -17.22
CA LEU A 261 -13.67 3.49 -17.38
C LEU A 261 -14.16 2.96 -18.73
N TYR A 262 -15.33 3.39 -19.19
CA TYR A 262 -15.84 3.03 -20.52
C TYR A 262 -14.96 3.56 -21.64
N LEU A 263 -14.48 4.81 -21.53
CA LEU A 263 -13.52 5.38 -22.47
C LEU A 263 -12.21 4.58 -22.49
N LEU A 264 -11.69 4.17 -21.33
CA LEU A 264 -10.52 3.29 -21.30
C LEU A 264 -10.77 1.93 -21.95
N SER A 265 -12.02 1.45 -21.98
CA SER A 265 -12.37 0.19 -22.64
C SER A 265 -12.35 0.25 -24.17
N SER A 266 -12.40 1.44 -24.76
CA SER A 266 -12.20 1.58 -26.21
C SER A 266 -10.73 1.49 -26.63
N TYR A 267 -9.79 1.44 -25.68
CA TYR A 267 -8.38 1.22 -25.94
C TYR A 267 -8.05 -0.27 -25.83
N ASN A 268 -7.31 -0.82 -26.80
CA ASN A 268 -6.88 -2.22 -26.80
C ASN A 268 -5.66 -2.42 -25.88
N ALA A 269 -5.85 -2.14 -24.59
CA ALA A 269 -4.81 -2.18 -23.56
C ALA A 269 -4.57 -3.60 -23.02
N LEU A 270 -3.36 -3.83 -22.51
CA LEU A 270 -3.00 -5.02 -21.75
C LEU A 270 -2.71 -4.65 -20.27
N PRO A 271 -3.25 -5.39 -19.29
CA PRO A 271 -4.36 -6.33 -19.42
C PRO A 271 -5.63 -5.64 -19.98
N PRO A 272 -6.62 -6.40 -20.47
CA PRO A 272 -7.90 -5.80 -20.83
C PRO A 272 -8.56 -5.13 -19.60
N PRO A 273 -9.49 -4.19 -19.79
CA PRO A 273 -10.18 -3.53 -18.69
C PRO A 273 -10.84 -4.54 -17.74
N HIS A 274 -10.86 -4.22 -16.44
CA HIS A 274 -11.38 -5.12 -15.43
C HIS A 274 -12.90 -5.35 -15.61
N GLU A 275 -13.29 -6.52 -16.11
CA GLU A 275 -14.66 -6.86 -16.51
C GLU A 275 -15.67 -6.63 -15.37
N ALA A 276 -15.39 -7.12 -14.16
CA ALA A 276 -16.32 -6.92 -13.04
C ALA A 276 -16.54 -5.44 -12.66
N LEU A 277 -15.54 -4.57 -12.88
CA LEU A 277 -15.71 -3.14 -12.66
C LEU A 277 -16.58 -2.53 -13.77
N LEU A 278 -16.37 -2.93 -15.02
CA LEU A 278 -17.20 -2.52 -16.16
C LEU A 278 -18.66 -2.98 -16.01
N GLU A 279 -18.90 -4.21 -15.55
CA GLU A 279 -20.26 -4.68 -15.29
C GLU A 279 -20.91 -3.91 -14.14
N ARG A 280 -20.13 -3.53 -13.12
CA ARG A 280 -20.66 -2.74 -12.01
C ARG A 280 -21.08 -1.34 -12.44
N THR A 281 -20.40 -0.71 -13.40
CA THR A 281 -20.77 0.63 -13.88
C THR A 281 -22.04 0.63 -14.74
N LYS A 282 -22.47 -0.51 -15.28
CA LYS A 282 -23.74 -0.67 -16.00
C LYS A 282 -24.95 -0.78 -15.08
N GLN A 283 -24.74 -1.16 -13.83
CA GLN A 283 -25.82 -1.30 -12.86
C GLN A 283 -26.12 0.09 -12.24
N PRO A 284 -27.40 0.51 -12.17
CA PRO A 284 -27.74 1.72 -11.42
C PRO A 284 -27.27 1.57 -9.97
N GLU A 285 -26.75 2.65 -9.36
CA GLU A 285 -26.36 2.68 -7.95
C GLU A 285 -27.57 2.28 -7.08
N LYS A 286 -27.70 0.98 -6.78
CA LYS A 286 -28.79 0.42 -5.97
C LYS A 286 -28.54 0.55 -4.47
N VAL A 287 -27.47 1.21 -4.06
CA VAL A 287 -27.14 1.36 -2.63
C VAL A 287 -27.44 2.80 -2.25
N GLU A 288 -28.60 3.03 -1.63
CA GLU A 288 -28.81 4.23 -0.80
C GLU A 288 -27.77 4.18 0.32
N TYR A 289 -26.64 4.87 0.13
CA TYR A 289 -25.69 5.04 1.20
C TYR A 289 -26.13 6.25 2.03
N GLN A 290 -26.28 6.04 3.33
CA GLN A 290 -26.54 7.16 4.24
C GLN A 290 -25.22 7.87 4.54
N VAL A 291 -25.26 9.20 4.55
CA VAL A 291 -24.13 10.04 5.01
C VAL A 291 -24.52 10.61 6.37
N CYS A 292 -23.77 10.24 7.41
CA CYS A 292 -24.02 10.71 8.77
C CYS A 292 -23.12 11.91 9.12
N ALA A 293 -23.47 12.62 10.19
CA ALA A 293 -22.66 13.70 10.73
C ALA A 293 -21.29 13.19 11.24
N ALA A 294 -20.29 14.07 11.22
CA ALA A 294 -18.96 13.79 11.74
C ALA A 294 -18.94 13.81 13.28
N ASP A 295 -19.61 12.84 13.89
CA ASP A 295 -19.77 12.73 15.34
C ASP A 295 -19.62 11.27 15.79
N VAL A 296 -18.84 11.04 16.85
CA VAL A 296 -18.49 9.69 17.31
C VAL A 296 -19.70 8.94 17.86
N ASP A 297 -20.63 9.63 18.53
CA ASP A 297 -21.81 9.00 19.12
C ASP A 297 -22.87 8.69 18.06
N VAL A 298 -22.96 9.52 17.01
CA VAL A 298 -23.73 9.20 15.81
C VAL A 298 -23.19 7.95 15.12
N LEU A 299 -21.86 7.80 15.03
CA LEU A 299 -21.22 6.61 14.45
C LEU A 299 -21.49 5.37 15.29
N LYS A 300 -21.34 5.43 16.63
CA LYS A 300 -21.70 4.33 17.54
C LYS A 300 -23.14 3.88 17.36
N SER A 301 -24.07 4.84 17.28
CA SER A 301 -25.49 4.56 17.06
C SER A 301 -25.74 3.84 15.73
N HIS A 302 -24.98 4.17 14.68
CA HIS A 302 -25.07 3.47 13.39
C HIS A 302 -24.48 2.06 13.48
N VAL A 303 -23.35 1.88 14.17
CA VAL A 303 -22.74 0.56 14.41
C VAL A 303 -23.72 -0.35 15.15
N GLU A 304 -24.33 0.15 16.22
CA GLU A 304 -25.33 -0.61 16.98
C GLU A 304 -26.53 -0.99 16.12
N LYS A 305 -27.12 -0.05 15.37
CA LYS A 305 -28.24 -0.34 14.46
C LYS A 305 -27.89 -1.39 13.42
N LEU A 306 -26.67 -1.35 12.86
CA LEU A 306 -26.19 -2.36 11.94
C LEU A 306 -26.12 -3.74 12.61
N ILE A 307 -25.59 -3.81 13.84
CA ILE A 307 -25.55 -5.05 14.63
C ILE A 307 -26.96 -5.57 14.87
N GLN A 308 -27.87 -4.72 15.37
CA GLN A 308 -29.28 -5.07 15.61
C GLN A 308 -29.94 -5.66 14.36
N SER A 309 -29.72 -5.06 13.19
CA SER A 309 -30.30 -5.55 11.92
C SER A 309 -29.75 -6.90 11.43
N GLN A 310 -28.65 -7.40 11.99
CA GLN A 310 -28.14 -8.74 11.67
C GLN A 310 -28.75 -9.82 12.58
N PHE A 311 -29.32 -9.43 13.72
CA PHE A 311 -29.90 -10.33 14.71
C PHE A 311 -31.44 -10.35 14.72
N MET A 312 -32.09 -9.43 14.01
CA MET A 312 -33.54 -9.44 13.72
C MET A 312 -33.82 -10.08 12.36
#